data_AF-A0A4R6Z0A4-F1
#
_entry.id   AF-A0A4R6Z0A4-F1
#
_cell.length_a   1.000
_cell.length_b   1.000
_cell.length_c   1.000
_cell.angle_alpha   90.00
_cell.angle_beta   90.00
_cell.angle_gamma   90.00
#
_symmetry.space_group_name_H-M   'P 1'
#
loop_
_entity.id
_entity.type
_entity.pdbx_description
1 polymer ?
#
loop_
_entity_poly.entity_id
_entity_poly.type
_entity_poly.pdbx_seq_one_letter_code
_entity_poly.pdbx_strand_id
1 'polypeptide(L)'
;MMDIRRGIVRITAGGDRGTGFLVRDAQNSLCILTAMHVVADVEASIAAGSPQWRASHATVAFHEQSSIAIDLAAVEQSDAREDWVMLPLHAERRPDFPDSLSPLTLAQLSDSSAQPLWKTHGYPYIDAHDGTPIGGTIRAAHDGEIVLFCTELQMSEAALAAGYSGAPCIWEGAVVGVIIETLKDEQGQCVFGRLYARPIASIARRCNLPLESDEEPFEREVAAELYNLPPPSLKGVAQALNIDPEVQADVLLSRIARAVLRAGSAELCNAISLSIGYLANPQAIAEMSVAQKLCRRAVEVLHCLRQRESLCVAAVARREGAKMLVARALNRYGDIDRHLGFMALTEFTASERKRKLREQLLLLFNAEESEMGEAQLERLLRENVVNPVMAFAYDPRINPRDVVASYANVHALLLLDEHAPTELLRSRYPVSQPYKDADEEKSVFDSLNDARLRLRRKP
;
A
#
# COMPACT_ATOMS: atom_id res chain seq x y z
N MET A 1 1.50 -6.16 19.88
CA MET A 1 0.17 -5.80 19.34
C MET A 1 0.00 -4.30 19.54
N MET A 2 -0.24 -3.53 18.48
CA MET A 2 -0.38 -2.06 18.59
C MET A 2 -1.65 -1.75 19.39
N ASP A 3 -1.56 -0.87 20.39
CA ASP A 3 -2.73 -0.45 21.15
C ASP A 3 -3.58 0.50 20.30
N ILE A 4 -4.63 -0.04 19.67
CA ILE A 4 -5.53 0.70 18.78
C ILE A 4 -6.18 1.92 19.47
N ARG A 5 -6.26 1.94 20.80
CA ARG A 5 -6.83 3.05 21.58
C ARG A 5 -6.04 4.34 21.38
N ARG A 6 -4.73 4.25 21.09
CA ARG A 6 -3.89 5.41 20.76
C ARG A 6 -4.20 6.05 19.40
N GLY A 7 -4.98 5.35 18.58
CA GLY A 7 -5.49 5.83 17.29
C GLY A 7 -6.93 6.32 17.36
N ILE A 8 -7.58 6.27 18.52
CA ILE A 8 -9.01 6.56 18.67
C ILE A 8 -9.15 7.69 19.70
N VAL A 9 -10.03 8.64 19.41
CA VAL A 9 -10.19 9.86 20.20
C VAL A 9 -11.64 10.12 20.55
N ARG A 10 -11.86 10.79 21.68
CA ARG A 10 -13.18 11.32 22.03
C ARG A 10 -13.33 12.70 21.44
N ILE A 11 -14.49 12.98 20.84
CA ILE A 11 -14.82 14.29 20.26
C ILE A 11 -16.01 14.88 21.01
N THR A 12 -15.96 16.17 21.29
CA THR A 12 -17.06 16.93 21.87
C THR A 12 -17.21 18.27 21.16
N ALA A 13 -18.41 18.57 20.66
CA ALA A 13 -18.70 19.81 19.95
C ALA A 13 -20.08 20.33 20.39
N GLY A 14 -20.10 21.49 21.06
CA GLY A 14 -21.30 21.97 21.72
C GLY A 14 -21.73 21.03 22.85
N GLY A 15 -22.97 20.56 22.81
CA GLY A 15 -23.52 19.57 23.74
C GLY A 15 -23.31 18.11 23.31
N ASP A 16 -22.87 17.87 22.08
CA ASP A 16 -22.79 16.53 21.50
C ASP A 16 -21.41 15.90 21.67
N ARG A 17 -21.41 14.58 21.75
CA ARG A 17 -20.24 13.74 21.94
C ARG A 17 -20.24 12.58 20.96
N GLY A 18 -19.06 12.24 20.46
CA GLY A 18 -18.83 11.05 19.66
C GLY A 18 -17.39 10.56 19.77
N THR A 19 -17.04 9.68 18.85
CA THR A 19 -15.71 9.09 18.70
C THR A 19 -15.13 9.52 17.36
N GLY A 20 -13.82 9.63 17.25
CA GLY A 20 -13.12 9.71 15.97
C GLY A 20 -11.86 8.87 16.00
N PHE A 21 -11.14 8.81 14.90
CA PHE A 21 -9.88 8.09 14.83
C PHE A 21 -8.87 8.78 13.93
N LEU A 22 -7.60 8.57 14.26
CA LEU A 22 -6.46 9.18 13.60
C LEU A 22 -6.16 8.47 12.29
N VAL A 23 -5.95 9.25 11.25
CA VAL A 23 -5.55 8.79 9.91
C VAL A 23 -4.43 9.69 9.40
N ARG A 24 -3.65 9.19 8.43
CA ARG A 24 -2.73 10.04 7.67
C ARG A 24 -3.28 10.31 6.29
N ASP A 25 -3.20 11.54 5.83
CA ASP A 25 -3.48 11.87 4.43
C ASP A 25 -2.32 11.47 3.49
N ALA A 26 -2.49 11.69 2.18
CA ALA A 26 -1.44 11.40 1.19
C ALA A 26 -0.18 12.27 1.37
N GLN A 27 -0.29 13.42 2.02
CA GLN A 27 0.81 14.31 2.37
C GLN A 27 1.46 13.93 3.72
N ASN A 28 1.03 12.80 4.31
CA ASN A 28 1.48 12.29 5.60
C ASN A 28 1.09 13.18 6.80
N SER A 29 0.19 14.15 6.61
CA SER A 29 -0.38 14.98 7.67
C SER A 29 -1.35 14.15 8.51
N LEU A 30 -1.41 14.45 9.80
CA LEU A 30 -2.30 13.77 10.72
C LEU A 30 -3.69 14.43 10.70
N CYS A 31 -4.74 13.61 10.58
CA CYS A 31 -6.12 14.05 10.60
C CYS A 31 -6.96 13.15 11.51
N ILE A 32 -8.15 13.61 11.88
CA ILE A 32 -9.14 12.79 12.58
C ILE A 32 -10.35 12.61 11.68
N LEU A 33 -10.74 11.37 11.42
CA LEU A 33 -11.99 11.06 10.76
C LEU A 33 -13.07 10.75 11.81
N THR A 34 -14.28 11.29 11.62
CA THR A 34 -15.44 11.05 12.48
C THR A 34 -16.74 11.20 11.67
N ALA A 35 -17.88 10.91 12.31
CA ALA A 35 -19.18 11.14 11.72
C ALA A 35 -19.54 12.64 11.76
N MET A 36 -20.15 13.17 10.70
CA MET A 36 -20.40 14.60 10.60
C MET A 36 -21.40 15.09 11.66
N HIS A 37 -22.42 14.29 11.97
CA HIS A 37 -23.42 14.66 12.98
C HIS A 37 -22.84 14.86 14.39
N VAL A 38 -21.63 14.35 14.66
CA VAL A 38 -20.92 14.56 15.94
C VAL A 38 -20.53 16.03 16.13
N VAL A 39 -20.24 16.75 15.04
CA VAL A 39 -19.75 18.14 15.08
C VAL A 39 -20.65 19.15 14.35
N ALA A 40 -21.59 18.67 13.54
CA ALA A 40 -22.51 19.48 12.75
C ALA A 40 -23.96 18.97 12.86
N ASP A 41 -24.91 19.82 12.49
CA ASP A 41 -26.27 19.41 12.20
C ASP A 41 -26.36 18.96 10.73
N VAL A 42 -26.55 17.65 10.51
CA VAL A 42 -26.54 17.06 9.16
C VAL A 42 -27.71 17.55 8.30
N GLU A 43 -28.92 17.62 8.87
CA GLU A 43 -30.12 18.05 8.13
C GLU A 43 -29.98 19.51 7.70
N ALA A 44 -29.58 20.38 8.64
CA ALA A 44 -29.33 21.79 8.34
C ALA A 44 -28.18 21.95 7.34
N SER A 45 -27.13 21.12 7.43
CA SER A 45 -26.01 21.15 6.48
C SER A 45 -26.42 20.76 5.06
N ILE A 46 -27.27 19.74 4.92
CA ILE A 46 -27.83 19.33 3.63
C ILE A 46 -28.71 20.45 3.04
N ALA A 47 -29.58 21.06 3.87
CA ALA A 47 -30.47 22.12 3.43
C ALA A 47 -29.72 23.39 3.00
N ALA A 48 -28.67 23.76 3.74
CA ALA A 48 -27.84 24.93 3.45
C ALA A 48 -26.79 24.70 2.35
N GLY A 49 -26.51 23.44 1.98
CA GLY A 49 -25.41 23.07 1.08
C GLY A 49 -24.02 23.36 1.65
N SER A 50 -23.91 23.60 2.95
CA SER A 50 -22.66 23.92 3.66
C SER A 50 -22.74 23.47 5.12
N PRO A 51 -21.64 23.05 5.76
CA PRO A 51 -21.66 22.58 7.14
C PRO A 51 -22.24 23.60 8.12
N GLN A 52 -23.22 23.16 8.91
CA GLN A 52 -23.80 23.90 10.03
C GLN A 52 -23.20 23.35 11.34
N TRP A 53 -22.06 23.90 11.74
CA TRP A 53 -21.32 23.42 12.92
C TRP A 53 -22.10 23.67 14.22
N ARG A 54 -22.06 22.70 15.14
CA ARG A 54 -22.70 22.79 16.47
C ARG A 54 -21.99 23.76 17.42
N ALA A 55 -20.72 24.04 17.14
CA ALA A 55 -19.88 24.98 17.87
C ALA A 55 -18.82 25.57 16.94
N SER A 56 -18.11 26.60 17.38
CA SER A 56 -16.94 27.11 16.64
C SER A 56 -15.73 26.17 16.73
N HIS A 57 -15.66 25.35 17.78
CA HIS A 57 -14.55 24.42 18.01
C HIS A 57 -15.05 23.05 18.45
N ALA A 58 -14.32 22.00 18.07
CA ALA A 58 -14.44 20.66 18.64
C ALA A 58 -13.29 20.42 19.64
N THR A 59 -13.61 19.86 20.79
CA THR A 59 -12.62 19.37 21.76
C THR A 59 -12.33 17.90 21.49
N VAL A 60 -11.07 17.58 21.23
CA VAL A 60 -10.58 16.22 21.01
C VAL A 60 -9.77 15.78 22.22
N ALA A 61 -10.16 14.70 22.88
CA ALA A 61 -9.41 14.10 23.97
C ALA A 61 -8.79 12.77 23.54
N PHE A 62 -7.48 12.64 23.76
CA PHE A 62 -6.72 11.42 23.50
C PHE A 62 -6.76 10.50 24.72
N HIS A 63 -6.54 9.20 24.53
CA HIS A 63 -6.52 8.21 25.61
C HIS A 63 -5.46 8.57 26.67
N GLU A 64 -5.87 8.67 27.94
CA GLU A 64 -5.02 8.98 29.11
C GLU A 64 -4.26 10.33 29.03
N GLN A 65 -4.67 11.23 28.14
CA GLN A 65 -3.86 12.37 27.70
C GLN A 65 -4.65 13.68 27.63
N SER A 66 -3.92 14.74 27.28
CA SER A 66 -4.42 16.09 27.03
C SER A 66 -5.57 16.14 26.04
N SER A 67 -6.34 17.22 26.11
CA SER A 67 -7.35 17.55 25.10
C SER A 67 -6.91 18.76 24.29
N ILE A 68 -7.20 18.76 23.00
CA ILE A 68 -6.93 19.88 22.11
C ILE A 68 -8.24 20.43 21.53
N ALA A 69 -8.30 21.73 21.31
CA ALA A 69 -9.36 22.36 20.52
C ALA A 69 -8.98 22.43 19.04
N ILE A 70 -9.91 22.03 18.17
CA ILE A 70 -9.85 22.14 16.71
C ILE A 70 -10.86 23.20 16.27
N ASP A 71 -10.42 24.17 15.48
CA ASP A 71 -11.28 25.17 14.85
C ASP A 71 -12.07 24.53 13.70
N LEU A 72 -13.40 24.52 13.81
CA LEU A 72 -14.28 23.90 12.81
C LEU A 72 -14.41 24.76 11.55
N ALA A 73 -14.05 26.05 11.60
CA ALA A 73 -14.00 26.90 10.41
C ALA A 73 -12.86 26.52 9.45
N ALA A 74 -11.83 25.82 9.94
CA ALA A 74 -10.69 25.36 9.14
C ALA A 74 -10.92 23.98 8.48
N VAL A 75 -12.09 23.38 8.66
CA VAL A 75 -12.42 22.08 8.08
C VAL A 75 -12.75 22.23 6.59
N GLU A 76 -11.92 21.64 5.74
CA GLU A 76 -12.07 21.71 4.29
C GLU A 76 -12.77 20.48 3.67
N GLN A 77 -12.81 19.36 4.40
CA GLN A 77 -13.27 18.08 3.89
C GLN A 77 -14.38 17.49 4.77
N SER A 78 -15.59 17.47 4.22
CA SER A 78 -16.80 16.92 4.86
C SER A 78 -17.84 16.55 3.82
N ASP A 79 -18.75 15.64 4.18
CA ASP A 79 -19.93 15.34 3.39
C ASP A 79 -21.12 15.03 4.29
N ALA A 80 -22.13 15.90 4.27
CA ALA A 80 -23.32 15.74 5.10
C ALA A 80 -24.21 14.58 4.64
N ARG A 81 -24.18 14.19 3.36
CA ARG A 81 -25.02 13.09 2.84
C ARG A 81 -24.44 11.74 3.21
N GLU A 82 -23.11 11.65 3.21
CA GLU A 82 -22.40 10.45 3.64
C GLU A 82 -22.04 10.47 5.13
N ASP A 83 -22.41 11.54 5.85
CA ASP A 83 -22.21 11.72 7.28
C ASP A 83 -20.76 11.51 7.75
N TRP A 84 -19.79 12.13 7.09
CA TRP A 84 -18.39 12.13 7.53
C TRP A 84 -17.75 13.51 7.48
N VAL A 85 -16.74 13.69 8.32
CA VAL A 85 -15.92 14.89 8.35
C VAL A 85 -14.49 14.55 8.74
N MET A 86 -13.52 15.22 8.11
CA MET A 86 -12.11 15.09 8.42
C MET A 86 -11.61 16.37 9.11
N LEU A 87 -11.24 16.23 10.38
CA LEU A 87 -10.75 17.32 11.21
C LEU A 87 -9.23 17.42 11.07
N PRO A 88 -8.67 18.55 10.62
CA PRO A 88 -7.23 18.69 10.47
C PRO A 88 -6.55 18.77 11.84
N LEU A 89 -5.48 17.99 12.01
CA LEU A 89 -4.67 18.02 13.21
C LEU A 89 -3.38 18.79 12.93
N HIS A 90 -3.39 20.10 13.17
CA HIS A 90 -2.18 20.93 13.10
C HIS A 90 -1.31 20.71 14.35
N ALA A 91 -0.83 19.48 14.47
CA ALA A 91 -0.19 18.89 15.65
C ALA A 91 1.25 19.35 15.88
N GLU A 92 1.98 19.66 14.80
CA GLU A 92 3.45 19.69 14.80
C GLU A 92 4.09 20.79 15.66
N ARG A 93 3.30 21.62 16.36
CA ARG A 93 3.80 22.79 17.10
C ARG A 93 3.24 22.95 18.52
N ARG A 94 2.54 21.96 19.07
CA ARG A 94 1.90 22.07 20.38
C ARG A 94 2.65 21.26 21.45
N PRO A 95 3.13 21.87 22.55
CA PRO A 95 3.87 21.17 23.60
C PRO A 95 2.99 20.21 24.42
N ASP A 96 1.68 20.35 24.34
CA ASP A 96 0.66 19.50 24.95
C ASP A 96 0.22 18.35 24.02
N PHE A 97 0.87 18.18 22.87
CA PHE A 97 0.53 17.12 21.93
C PHE A 97 1.12 15.77 22.37
N PRO A 98 0.37 14.67 22.34
CA PRO A 98 0.91 13.38 22.74
C PRO A 98 2.10 12.90 21.92
N ASP A 99 3.15 12.44 22.61
CA ASP A 99 4.37 11.90 21.97
C ASP A 99 4.12 10.62 21.17
N SER A 100 3.05 9.88 21.48
CA SER A 100 2.79 8.56 20.92
C SER A 100 1.38 8.42 20.35
N LEU A 101 1.14 9.05 19.21
CA LEU A 101 -0.06 8.80 18.41
C LEU A 101 0.14 7.66 17.43
N SER A 102 -0.92 6.89 17.20
CA SER A 102 -0.90 5.73 16.32
C SER A 102 -2.03 5.82 15.29
N PRO A 103 -1.80 6.49 14.14
CA PRO A 103 -2.78 6.53 13.07
C PRO A 103 -3.19 5.12 12.65
N LEU A 104 -4.48 4.93 12.39
CA LEU A 104 -5.03 3.65 11.98
C LEU A 104 -4.91 3.47 10.47
N THR A 105 -4.54 2.26 10.07
CA THR A 105 -4.51 1.82 8.68
C THR A 105 -5.94 1.72 8.14
N LEU A 106 -6.16 2.17 6.91
CA LEU A 106 -7.44 2.03 6.20
C LEU A 106 -7.33 0.88 5.20
N ALA A 107 -8.38 0.06 5.09
CA ALA A 107 -8.45 -1.02 4.10
C ALA A 107 -9.85 -1.09 3.49
N GLN A 108 -9.93 -1.60 2.27
CA GLN A 108 -11.23 -1.96 1.70
C GLN A 108 -11.73 -3.26 2.36
N LEU A 109 -13.02 -3.32 2.65
CA LEU A 109 -13.65 -4.57 3.07
C LEU A 109 -13.76 -5.47 1.84
N SER A 110 -13.18 -6.66 1.88
CA SER A 110 -13.27 -7.61 0.78
C SER A 110 -14.66 -8.25 0.72
N ASP A 111 -15.10 -8.61 -0.49
CA ASP A 111 -16.32 -9.40 -0.73
C ASP A 111 -16.09 -10.87 -0.31
N SER A 112 -15.81 -11.09 0.97
CA SER A 112 -15.68 -12.44 1.51
C SER A 112 -17.07 -13.01 1.85
N SER A 113 -17.29 -14.28 1.55
CA SER A 113 -18.55 -14.98 1.88
C SER A 113 -18.72 -15.30 3.37
N ALA A 114 -17.65 -15.15 4.16
CA ALA A 114 -17.69 -15.32 5.61
C ALA A 114 -18.23 -14.05 6.26
N GLN A 115 -19.02 -14.17 7.33
CA GLN A 115 -19.43 -13.04 8.17
C GLN A 115 -18.23 -12.59 9.02
N PRO A 116 -17.48 -11.57 8.58
CA PRO A 116 -16.23 -11.18 9.21
C PRO A 116 -16.47 -10.65 10.64
N LEU A 117 -15.54 -10.94 11.55
CA LEU A 117 -15.56 -10.36 12.88
C LEU A 117 -15.00 -8.94 12.85
N TRP A 118 -15.71 -7.99 13.43
CA TRP A 118 -15.25 -6.61 13.58
C TRP A 118 -15.10 -6.26 15.05
N LYS A 119 -14.29 -5.24 15.33
CA LYS A 119 -14.14 -4.63 16.65
C LYS A 119 -14.02 -3.12 16.53
N THR A 120 -14.25 -2.42 17.62
CA THR A 120 -13.95 -0.99 17.76
C THR A 120 -13.65 -0.66 19.21
N HIS A 121 -13.19 0.57 19.44
CA HIS A 121 -13.19 1.24 20.74
C HIS A 121 -13.94 2.55 20.54
N GLY A 122 -14.83 2.90 21.45
CA GLY A 122 -15.57 4.16 21.39
C GLY A 122 -15.74 4.76 22.77
N TYR A 123 -16.22 5.99 22.82
CA TYR A 123 -16.40 6.75 24.06
C TYR A 123 -17.89 6.96 24.34
N PRO A 124 -18.62 5.93 24.78
CA PRO A 124 -20.03 6.06 25.07
C PRO A 124 -20.27 7.04 26.22
N TYR A 125 -21.52 7.54 26.35
CA TYR A 125 -21.84 8.50 27.42
C TYR A 125 -21.58 7.97 28.83
N ILE A 126 -21.80 6.66 29.05
CA ILE A 126 -21.69 6.00 30.35
C ILE A 126 -20.23 5.82 30.78
N ASP A 127 -19.31 5.64 29.82
CA ASP A 127 -17.89 5.48 30.07
C ASP A 127 -17.08 6.40 29.14
N ALA A 128 -17.29 7.70 29.36
CA ALA A 128 -16.76 8.72 28.49
C ALA A 128 -15.26 8.91 28.60
N HIS A 129 -14.61 8.44 29.67
CA HIS A 129 -13.20 8.73 29.92
C HIS A 129 -12.29 7.65 29.35
N ASP A 130 -12.58 6.40 29.68
CA ASP A 130 -11.73 5.27 29.31
C ASP A 130 -12.15 4.70 27.95
N GLY A 131 -13.44 4.84 27.63
CA GLY A 131 -14.06 4.28 26.45
C GLY A 131 -14.18 2.77 26.58
N THR A 132 -15.08 2.19 25.79
CA THR A 132 -15.45 0.78 25.92
C THR A 132 -15.22 0.06 24.59
N PRO A 133 -14.51 -1.08 24.57
CA PRO A 133 -14.40 -1.89 23.38
C PRO A 133 -15.71 -2.65 23.13
N ILE A 134 -16.13 -2.71 21.88
CA ILE A 134 -17.22 -3.58 21.43
C ILE A 134 -16.81 -4.27 20.13
N GLY A 135 -17.52 -5.34 19.79
CA GLY A 135 -17.32 -6.02 18.53
C GLY A 135 -18.51 -6.90 18.16
N GLY A 136 -18.34 -7.62 17.06
CA GLY A 136 -19.35 -8.55 16.60
C GLY A 136 -19.09 -8.99 15.17
N THR A 137 -20.16 -9.13 14.39
CA THR A 137 -20.09 -9.66 13.01
C THR A 137 -20.57 -8.64 12.00
N ILE A 138 -19.87 -8.51 10.88
CA ILE A 138 -20.37 -7.78 9.71
C ILE A 138 -21.35 -8.71 8.99
N ARG A 139 -22.61 -8.28 8.87
CA ARG A 139 -23.70 -9.09 8.30
C ARG A 139 -23.88 -8.87 6.80
N ALA A 140 -23.63 -7.64 6.36
CA ALA A 140 -23.73 -7.24 4.98
C ALA A 140 -22.80 -6.05 4.74
N ALA A 141 -22.28 -5.97 3.51
CA ALA A 141 -21.65 -4.79 2.97
C ALA A 141 -22.25 -4.59 1.59
N HIS A 142 -22.99 -3.50 1.41
CA HIS A 142 -23.63 -3.13 0.15
C HIS A 142 -23.23 -1.70 -0.20
N ASP A 143 -23.32 -1.33 -1.47
CA ASP A 143 -22.86 -0.04 -1.99
C ASP A 143 -23.30 1.14 -1.11
N GLY A 144 -22.37 1.64 -0.28
CA GLY A 144 -22.57 2.78 0.61
C GLY A 144 -22.76 2.45 2.10
N GLU A 145 -22.88 1.18 2.51
CA GLU A 145 -23.22 0.84 3.90
C GLU A 145 -22.68 -0.54 4.35
N ILE A 146 -22.20 -0.59 5.58
CA ILE A 146 -21.79 -1.80 6.29
C ILE A 146 -22.76 -2.02 7.45
N VAL A 147 -23.42 -3.17 7.46
CA VAL A 147 -24.35 -3.57 8.52
C VAL A 147 -23.59 -4.42 9.54
N LEU A 148 -23.48 -3.89 10.75
CA LEU A 148 -22.80 -4.51 11.87
C LEU A 148 -23.82 -5.09 12.84
N PHE A 149 -23.49 -6.22 13.45
CA PHE A 149 -24.26 -6.80 14.54
C PHE A 149 -23.36 -6.99 15.76
N CYS A 150 -23.82 -6.53 16.92
CA CYS A 150 -23.15 -6.60 18.21
C CYS A 150 -24.12 -7.16 19.26
N THR A 151 -23.78 -8.32 19.82
CA THR A 151 -24.63 -9.01 20.80
C THR A 151 -24.70 -8.23 22.11
N GLU A 152 -23.60 -7.59 22.50
CA GLU A 152 -23.50 -6.77 23.70
C GLU A 152 -24.50 -5.61 23.66
N LEU A 153 -24.65 -4.96 22.50
CA LEU A 153 -25.62 -3.88 22.34
C LEU A 153 -27.07 -4.35 22.31
N GLN A 154 -27.33 -5.61 21.90
CA GLN A 154 -28.67 -6.18 21.91
C GLN A 154 -29.23 -6.32 23.34
N MET A 155 -28.37 -6.58 24.31
CA MET A 155 -28.73 -6.79 25.72
C MET A 155 -28.79 -5.48 26.51
N SER A 156 -28.52 -4.36 25.85
CA SER A 156 -28.17 -3.09 26.46
C SER A 156 -29.26 -2.03 26.23
N GLU A 157 -29.45 -1.13 27.19
CA GLU A 157 -30.31 0.05 26.96
C GLU A 157 -29.70 0.96 25.88
N ALA A 158 -30.54 1.65 25.11
CA ALA A 158 -30.13 2.53 24.02
C ALA A 158 -28.99 3.52 24.34
N ALA A 159 -28.88 3.92 25.61
CA ALA A 159 -27.86 4.83 26.11
C ALA A 159 -26.42 4.30 25.95
N LEU A 160 -26.22 2.97 25.89
CA LEU A 160 -24.91 2.35 25.73
C LEU A 160 -24.33 2.52 24.32
N ALA A 161 -25.19 2.69 23.32
CA ALA A 161 -24.75 2.86 21.93
C ALA A 161 -24.45 4.34 21.58
N ALA A 162 -24.95 5.28 22.39
CA ALA A 162 -24.69 6.70 22.20
C ALA A 162 -23.22 7.02 22.52
N GLY A 163 -22.51 7.63 21.56
CA GLY A 163 -21.09 7.98 21.65
C GLY A 163 -20.16 7.12 20.78
N TYR A 164 -20.65 6.02 20.20
CA TYR A 164 -19.91 5.24 19.19
C TYR A 164 -19.94 5.85 17.78
N SER A 165 -20.79 6.83 17.53
CA SER A 165 -20.78 7.57 16.26
C SER A 165 -19.40 8.16 15.99
N GLY A 166 -18.90 7.92 14.79
CA GLY A 166 -17.57 8.26 14.29
C GLY A 166 -16.46 7.28 14.67
N ALA A 167 -16.74 6.23 15.45
CA ALA A 167 -15.75 5.22 15.80
C ALA A 167 -15.35 4.36 14.57
N PRO A 168 -14.10 3.85 14.51
CA PRO A 168 -13.67 3.01 13.40
C PRO A 168 -14.26 1.61 13.50
N CYS A 169 -14.86 1.10 12.43
CA CYS A 169 -15.15 -0.33 12.28
C CYS A 169 -13.85 -1.03 11.84
N ILE A 170 -13.23 -1.81 12.73
CA ILE A 170 -11.93 -2.45 12.49
C ILE A 170 -12.13 -3.92 12.14
N TRP A 171 -11.63 -4.32 10.98
CA TRP A 171 -11.52 -5.71 10.53
C TRP A 171 -10.06 -6.00 10.23
N GLU A 172 -9.54 -7.11 10.77
CA GLU A 172 -8.14 -7.52 10.56
C GLU A 172 -7.06 -6.49 10.94
N GLY A 173 -7.39 -5.57 11.85
CA GLY A 173 -6.45 -4.53 12.30
C GLY A 173 -6.44 -3.28 11.43
N ALA A 174 -7.24 -3.25 10.34
CA ALA A 174 -7.46 -2.06 9.54
C ALA A 174 -8.90 -1.55 9.71
N VAL A 175 -9.08 -0.24 9.57
CA VAL A 175 -10.40 0.38 9.50
C VAL A 175 -11.02 0.06 8.16
N VAL A 176 -12.23 -0.48 8.17
CA VAL A 176 -13.03 -0.76 6.97
C VAL A 176 -14.28 0.12 6.86
N GLY A 177 -14.63 0.83 7.94
CA GLY A 177 -15.72 1.80 7.92
C GLY A 177 -15.72 2.76 9.09
N VAL A 178 -16.59 3.77 9.01
CA VAL A 178 -16.87 4.75 10.06
C VAL A 178 -18.26 4.48 10.59
N ILE A 179 -18.41 4.16 11.87
CA ILE A 179 -19.73 3.91 12.49
C ILE A 179 -20.51 5.23 12.48
N ILE A 180 -21.71 5.27 11.91
CA ILE A 180 -22.51 6.51 11.77
C ILE A 180 -23.81 6.45 12.56
N GLU A 181 -24.45 5.29 12.69
CA GLU A 181 -25.79 5.26 13.26
C GLU A 181 -26.08 3.99 14.06
N THR A 182 -26.85 4.18 15.13
CA THR A 182 -27.61 3.13 15.82
C THR A 182 -29.06 3.31 15.43
N LEU A 183 -29.63 2.34 14.70
CA LEU A 183 -31.07 2.41 14.43
C LEU A 183 -31.81 2.38 15.76
N LYS A 184 -32.63 3.38 15.99
CA LYS A 184 -33.53 3.44 17.14
C LYS A 184 -34.95 3.13 16.68
N ASP A 185 -35.67 2.32 17.44
CA ASP A 185 -37.10 2.16 17.23
C ASP A 185 -37.87 3.42 17.67
N GLU A 186 -39.20 3.40 17.52
CA GLU A 186 -40.09 4.50 17.94
C GLU A 186 -39.96 4.85 19.45
N GLN A 187 -39.39 3.95 20.25
CA GLN A 187 -39.18 4.10 21.68
C GLN A 187 -37.75 4.56 22.01
N GLY A 188 -36.95 4.87 20.98
CA GLY A 188 -35.57 5.30 21.11
C GLY A 188 -34.59 4.16 21.40
N GLN A 189 -35.02 2.89 21.35
CA GLN A 189 -34.21 1.72 21.69
C GLN A 189 -33.41 1.21 20.49
N CYS A 190 -32.17 0.77 20.72
CA CYS A 190 -31.34 0.22 19.65
C CYS A 190 -32.00 -1.04 19.06
N VAL A 191 -32.31 -1.01 17.77
CA VAL A 191 -32.98 -2.10 17.07
C VAL A 191 -32.03 -3.30 16.95
N PHE A 192 -32.25 -4.32 17.77
CA PHE A 192 -31.63 -5.65 17.66
C PHE A 192 -30.08 -5.67 17.59
N GLY A 193 -29.39 -4.83 18.36
CA GLY A 193 -27.91 -4.82 18.40
C GLY A 193 -27.26 -4.48 17.04
N ARG A 194 -27.97 -3.79 16.15
CA ARG A 194 -27.47 -3.40 14.83
C ARG A 194 -26.83 -2.02 14.88
N LEU A 195 -25.69 -1.91 14.20
CA LEU A 195 -25.02 -0.64 13.91
C LEU A 195 -24.81 -0.51 12.41
N TYR A 196 -24.66 0.73 11.97
CA TYR A 196 -24.37 1.07 10.59
C TYR A 196 -23.04 1.80 10.50
N ALA A 197 -22.25 1.43 9.51
CA ALA A 197 -21.01 2.12 9.19
C ALA A 197 -20.94 2.48 7.71
N ARG A 198 -20.31 3.61 7.41
CA ARG A 198 -19.97 3.99 6.04
C ARG A 198 -18.69 3.30 5.61
N PRO A 199 -18.64 2.65 4.43
CA PRO A 199 -17.42 2.04 3.93
C PRO A 199 -16.28 3.04 3.84
N ILE A 200 -15.13 2.71 4.43
CA ILE A 200 -13.99 3.65 4.46
C ILE A 200 -13.43 3.92 3.07
N ALA A 201 -13.57 2.95 2.15
CA ALA A 201 -13.00 3.05 0.80
C ALA A 201 -13.60 4.22 0.00
N SER A 202 -14.89 4.51 0.16
CA SER A 202 -15.52 5.66 -0.51
C SER A 202 -15.01 6.99 0.07
N ILE A 203 -14.89 7.07 1.39
CA ILE A 203 -14.38 8.25 2.11
C ILE A 203 -12.90 8.49 1.76
N ALA A 204 -12.09 7.44 1.79
CA ALA A 204 -10.68 7.48 1.47
C ALA A 204 -10.42 7.98 0.05
N ARG A 205 -11.20 7.53 -0.94
CA ARG A 205 -11.09 8.04 -2.32
C ARG A 205 -11.45 9.51 -2.43
N ARG A 206 -12.50 9.98 -1.74
CA ARG A 206 -12.91 11.40 -1.76
C ARG A 206 -11.89 12.30 -1.06
N CYS A 207 -11.26 11.80 0.00
CA CYS A 207 -10.29 12.53 0.80
C CYS A 207 -8.82 12.30 0.36
N ASN A 208 -8.59 11.52 -0.69
CA ASN A 208 -7.26 11.08 -1.13
C ASN A 208 -6.43 10.46 0.04
N LEU A 209 -7.07 9.65 0.88
CA LEU A 209 -6.40 8.92 1.95
C LEU A 209 -5.78 7.63 1.41
N PRO A 210 -4.60 7.24 1.92
CA PRO A 210 -3.98 5.96 1.59
C PRO A 210 -4.88 4.81 2.06
N LEU A 211 -5.35 4.02 1.11
CA LEU A 211 -6.08 2.78 1.35
C LEU A 211 -5.11 1.63 1.09
N GLU A 212 -4.97 0.70 2.03
CA GLU A 212 -4.31 -0.57 1.73
C GLU A 212 -5.11 -1.27 0.63
N SER A 213 -4.47 -1.52 -0.51
CA SER A 213 -5.11 -2.24 -1.60
C SER A 213 -5.40 -3.68 -1.18
N ASP A 214 -6.49 -4.23 -1.70
CA ASP A 214 -6.94 -5.61 -1.43
C ASP A 214 -5.91 -6.67 -1.81
N GLU A 215 -4.93 -6.30 -2.65
CA GLU A 215 -3.83 -7.17 -3.05
C GLU A 215 -2.57 -6.34 -3.30
N GLU A 216 -1.47 -6.68 -2.63
CA GLU A 216 -0.16 -6.22 -3.05
C GLU A 216 0.21 -6.96 -4.35
N PRO A 217 0.83 -6.30 -5.35
CA PRO A 217 1.44 -7.01 -6.46
C PRO A 217 2.33 -8.15 -5.94
N PHE A 218 2.18 -9.33 -6.54
CA PHE A 218 2.83 -10.58 -6.15
C PHE A 218 2.32 -11.24 -4.87
N GLU A 219 1.27 -10.71 -4.21
CA GLU A 219 0.74 -11.31 -2.98
C GLU A 219 0.28 -12.75 -3.20
N ARG A 220 -0.42 -13.04 -4.31
CA ARG A 220 -0.88 -14.40 -4.64
C ARG A 220 0.27 -15.35 -4.89
N GLU A 221 1.30 -14.89 -5.60
CA GLU A 221 2.49 -15.66 -5.92
C GLU A 221 3.30 -15.99 -4.66
N VAL A 222 3.48 -15.01 -3.78
CA VAL A 222 4.13 -15.22 -2.48
C VAL A 222 3.28 -16.13 -1.60
N ALA A 223 1.96 -15.94 -1.55
CA ALA A 223 1.06 -16.81 -0.80
C ALA A 223 1.12 -18.26 -1.32
N ALA A 224 1.17 -18.47 -2.64
CA ALA A 224 1.29 -19.79 -3.26
C ALA A 224 2.62 -20.49 -2.88
N GLU A 225 3.73 -19.74 -2.82
CA GLU A 225 5.01 -20.29 -2.35
C GLU A 225 4.98 -20.65 -0.86
N LEU A 226 4.36 -19.79 -0.04
CA LEU A 226 4.21 -20.00 1.40
C LEU A 226 3.21 -21.11 1.75
N TYR A 227 2.24 -21.41 0.88
CA TYR A 227 1.21 -22.43 1.11
C TYR A 227 1.82 -23.83 1.33
N ASN A 228 3.02 -24.08 0.79
CA ASN A 228 3.72 -25.34 0.96
C ASN A 228 4.45 -25.47 2.31
N LEU A 229 4.48 -24.42 3.12
CA LEU A 229 5.11 -24.46 4.45
C LEU A 229 4.28 -25.30 5.42
N PRO A 230 4.92 -26.14 6.25
CA PRO A 230 4.21 -26.83 7.32
C PRO A 230 3.69 -25.79 8.33
N PRO A 231 2.50 -26.00 8.96
CA PRO A 231 1.89 -25.02 9.86
C PRO A 231 2.80 -24.46 10.96
N PRO A 232 3.71 -25.25 11.60
CA PRO A 232 4.65 -24.71 12.58
C PRO A 232 5.63 -23.67 12.00
N SER A 233 6.13 -23.90 10.77
CA SER A 233 6.99 -22.93 10.07
C SER A 233 6.21 -21.67 9.74
N LEU A 234 4.96 -21.82 9.26
CA LEU A 234 4.10 -20.68 8.95
C LEU A 234 3.84 -19.80 10.19
N LYS A 235 3.57 -20.42 11.34
CA LYS A 235 3.48 -19.70 12.64
C LYS A 235 4.79 -19.02 13.04
N GLY A 236 5.93 -19.67 12.81
CA GLY A 236 7.25 -19.08 13.07
C GLY A 236 7.52 -17.84 12.22
N VAL A 237 7.17 -17.88 10.93
CA VAL A 237 7.25 -16.73 10.02
C VAL A 237 6.32 -15.61 10.47
N ALA A 238 5.08 -15.94 10.83
CA ALA A 238 4.12 -14.97 11.36
C ALA A 238 4.68 -14.23 12.58
N GLN A 239 5.23 -14.96 13.54
CA GLN A 239 5.86 -14.39 14.73
C GLN A 239 7.04 -13.48 14.40
N ALA A 240 7.91 -13.90 13.47
CA ALA A 240 9.05 -13.09 13.02
C ALA A 240 8.63 -11.76 12.39
N LEU A 241 7.45 -11.74 11.76
CA LEU A 241 6.85 -10.57 11.11
C LEU A 241 5.84 -9.83 12.03
N ASN A 242 5.78 -10.17 13.32
CA ASN A 242 4.84 -9.61 14.29
C ASN A 242 3.35 -9.77 13.92
N ILE A 243 3.01 -10.84 13.19
CA ILE A 243 1.64 -11.22 12.85
C ILE A 243 1.11 -12.21 13.90
N ASP A 244 -0.14 -12.05 14.30
CA ASP A 244 -0.83 -13.00 15.18
C ASP A 244 -0.99 -14.38 14.50
N PRO A 245 -0.35 -15.44 15.02
CA PRO A 245 -0.39 -16.77 14.42
C PRO A 245 -1.69 -17.54 14.68
N GLU A 246 -2.62 -17.00 15.48
CA GLU A 246 -3.87 -17.68 15.85
C GLU A 246 -5.07 -17.31 14.96
N VAL A 247 -4.84 -16.60 13.86
CA VAL A 247 -5.88 -16.35 12.84
C VAL A 247 -6.08 -17.55 11.91
N GLN A 248 -7.19 -17.57 11.17
CA GLN A 248 -7.48 -18.64 10.19
C GLN A 248 -6.34 -18.78 9.18
N ALA A 249 -6.04 -20.01 8.74
CA ALA A 249 -4.84 -20.31 7.95
C ALA A 249 -4.72 -19.49 6.64
N ASP A 250 -5.82 -19.34 5.89
CA ASP A 250 -5.82 -18.58 4.63
C ASP A 250 -5.59 -17.08 4.86
N VAL A 251 -6.14 -16.55 5.96
CA VAL A 251 -5.92 -15.18 6.42
C VAL A 251 -4.47 -14.99 6.86
N LEU A 252 -3.94 -15.96 7.62
CA LEU A 252 -2.56 -15.96 8.09
C LEU A 252 -1.58 -15.95 6.92
N LEU A 253 -1.83 -16.78 5.91
CA LEU A 253 -1.01 -16.87 4.70
C LEU A 253 -0.97 -15.55 3.94
N SER A 254 -2.13 -14.94 3.70
CA SER A 254 -2.24 -13.65 2.98
C SER A 254 -1.54 -12.53 3.75
N ARG A 255 -1.69 -12.50 5.08
CA ARG A 255 -1.00 -11.54 5.95
C ARG A 255 0.51 -11.71 5.91
N ILE A 256 1.00 -12.95 5.97
CA ILE A 256 2.42 -13.24 5.86
C ILE A 256 2.92 -12.81 4.49
N ALA A 257 2.21 -13.12 3.40
CA ALA A 257 2.60 -12.72 2.05
C ALA A 257 2.75 -11.19 1.94
N ARG A 258 1.76 -10.42 2.40
CA ARG A 258 1.85 -8.95 2.45
C ARG A 258 3.02 -8.47 3.31
N ALA A 259 3.17 -9.03 4.50
CA ALA A 259 4.25 -8.62 5.39
C ALA A 259 5.63 -8.92 4.80
N VAL A 260 5.81 -10.06 4.14
CA VAL A 260 7.02 -10.41 3.38
C VAL A 260 7.29 -9.41 2.25
N LEU A 261 6.25 -8.97 1.53
CA LEU A 261 6.36 -7.94 0.48
C LEU A 261 6.63 -6.53 1.04
N ARG A 262 6.30 -6.28 2.31
CA ARG A 262 6.49 -4.99 3.00
C ARG A 262 7.75 -4.93 3.87
N ALA A 263 8.24 -6.08 4.34
CA ALA A 263 9.30 -6.20 5.33
C ALA A 263 10.61 -5.57 4.87
N GLY A 264 11.35 -4.97 5.80
CA GLY A 264 12.74 -4.57 5.55
C GLY A 264 13.61 -5.79 5.19
N SER A 265 14.76 -5.56 4.54
CA SER A 265 15.61 -6.67 4.10
C SER A 265 16.05 -7.59 5.24
N ALA A 266 16.31 -7.04 6.44
CA ALA A 266 16.67 -7.82 7.62
C ALA A 266 15.52 -8.70 8.14
N GLU A 267 14.32 -8.13 8.23
CA GLU A 267 13.10 -8.84 8.65
C GLU A 267 12.75 -9.96 7.68
N LEU A 268 12.84 -9.67 6.37
CA LEU A 268 12.64 -10.65 5.31
C LEU A 268 13.65 -11.81 5.41
N CYS A 269 14.94 -11.51 5.59
CA CYS A 269 15.95 -12.54 5.77
C CYS A 269 15.66 -13.41 6.98
N ASN A 270 15.31 -12.82 8.13
CA ASN A 270 14.94 -13.57 9.33
C ASN A 270 13.72 -14.47 9.09
N ALA A 271 12.67 -13.95 8.45
CA ALA A 271 11.46 -14.68 8.11
C ALA A 271 11.74 -15.86 7.16
N ILE A 272 12.53 -15.62 6.09
CA ILE A 272 12.92 -16.67 5.14
C ILE A 272 13.82 -17.70 5.83
N SER A 273 14.75 -17.28 6.71
CA SER A 273 15.66 -18.19 7.42
C SER A 273 14.92 -19.21 8.29
N LEU A 274 13.82 -18.81 8.93
CA LEU A 274 12.95 -19.72 9.68
C LEU A 274 12.20 -20.73 8.79
N SER A 275 12.21 -20.52 7.47
CA SER A 275 11.54 -21.32 6.45
C SER A 275 12.49 -22.11 5.55
N ILE A 276 13.81 -21.97 5.74
CA ILE A 276 14.83 -22.64 4.92
C ILE A 276 14.69 -24.16 5.05
N GLY A 277 14.49 -24.83 3.91
CA GLY A 277 14.28 -26.28 3.81
C GLY A 277 12.83 -26.68 3.47
N TYR A 278 11.87 -25.76 3.59
CA TYR A 278 10.46 -26.01 3.30
C TYR A 278 9.91 -25.17 2.13
N LEU A 279 10.53 -24.02 1.83
CA LEU A 279 10.19 -23.24 0.64
C LEU A 279 10.73 -23.92 -0.62
N ALA A 280 9.88 -24.08 -1.63
CA ALA A 280 10.28 -24.59 -2.94
C ALA A 280 11.25 -23.60 -3.62
N ASN A 281 10.99 -22.29 -3.49
CA ASN A 281 11.84 -21.26 -4.06
C ASN A 281 11.96 -20.02 -3.15
N PRO A 282 12.79 -20.07 -2.08
CA PRO A 282 13.00 -18.91 -1.20
C PRO A 282 13.62 -17.71 -1.93
N GLN A 283 14.32 -17.96 -3.05
CA GLN A 283 14.85 -16.90 -3.90
C GLN A 283 13.70 -16.15 -4.59
N ALA A 284 12.72 -16.84 -5.19
CA ALA A 284 11.53 -16.23 -5.82
C ALA A 284 10.84 -15.20 -4.91
N ILE A 285 10.61 -15.56 -3.65
CA ILE A 285 9.97 -14.67 -2.65
C ILE A 285 10.81 -13.41 -2.40
N ALA A 286 12.14 -13.55 -2.31
CA ALA A 286 13.03 -12.40 -2.18
C ALA A 286 13.01 -11.52 -3.44
N GLU A 287 12.96 -12.12 -4.65
CA GLU A 287 12.87 -11.38 -5.91
C GLU A 287 11.60 -10.53 -5.97
N MET A 288 10.45 -11.13 -5.63
CA MET A 288 9.14 -10.46 -5.63
C MET A 288 9.07 -9.33 -4.62
N SER A 289 9.60 -9.51 -3.41
CA SER A 289 9.67 -8.45 -2.39
C SER A 289 10.53 -7.25 -2.85
N VAL A 290 11.68 -7.51 -3.51
CA VAL A 290 12.52 -6.44 -4.07
C VAL A 290 11.83 -5.73 -5.23
N ALA A 291 11.21 -6.48 -6.15
CA ALA A 291 10.44 -5.92 -7.26
C ALA A 291 9.31 -5.02 -6.76
N GLN A 292 8.58 -5.44 -5.73
CA GLN A 292 7.50 -4.67 -5.15
C GLN A 292 7.98 -3.36 -4.51
N LYS A 293 9.12 -3.37 -3.81
CA LYS A 293 9.74 -2.15 -3.27
C LYS A 293 10.14 -1.17 -4.38
N LEU A 294 10.69 -1.67 -5.49
CA LEU A 294 11.01 -0.84 -6.65
C LEU A 294 9.74 -0.24 -7.27
N CYS A 295 8.67 -1.03 -7.39
CA CYS A 295 7.37 -0.54 -7.85
C CYS A 295 6.80 0.55 -6.94
N ARG A 296 6.78 0.35 -5.62
CA ARG A 296 6.30 1.38 -4.67
C ARG A 296 7.13 2.65 -4.76
N ARG A 297 8.45 2.54 -4.78
CA ARG A 297 9.33 3.71 -4.89
C ARG A 297 9.15 4.43 -6.23
N ALA A 298 8.91 3.70 -7.32
CA ALA A 298 8.54 4.30 -8.60
C ALA A 298 7.19 5.03 -8.52
N VAL A 299 6.18 4.46 -7.85
CA VAL A 299 4.87 5.10 -7.64
C VAL A 299 4.97 6.32 -6.73
N GLU A 300 5.73 6.27 -5.63
CA GLU A 300 5.99 7.41 -4.74
C GLU A 300 6.69 8.55 -5.48
N VAL A 301 7.71 8.21 -6.29
CA VAL A 301 8.37 9.17 -7.17
C VAL A 301 7.37 9.74 -8.16
N LEU A 302 6.57 8.92 -8.85
CA LEU A 302 5.53 9.38 -9.76
C LEU A 302 4.46 10.24 -9.06
N HIS A 303 4.11 9.98 -7.80
CA HIS A 303 3.13 10.75 -7.02
C HIS A 303 3.68 12.10 -6.57
N CYS A 304 4.91 12.14 -6.05
CA CYS A 304 5.64 13.38 -5.77
C CYS A 304 5.82 14.22 -7.04
N LEU A 305 6.03 13.55 -8.18
CA LEU A 305 6.12 14.19 -9.50
C LEU A 305 4.76 14.64 -10.04
N ARG A 306 3.64 13.95 -9.73
CA ARG A 306 2.30 14.33 -10.19
C ARG A 306 1.77 15.62 -9.56
N GLN A 307 2.24 15.96 -8.36
CA GLN A 307 1.96 17.26 -7.71
C GLN A 307 2.74 18.42 -8.35
N ARG A 308 3.71 18.13 -9.23
CA ARG A 308 4.49 19.12 -9.98
C ARG A 308 4.16 18.95 -11.47
N GLU A 309 3.35 19.86 -12.02
CA GLU A 309 2.81 19.74 -13.37
C GLU A 309 3.86 19.32 -14.42
N SER A 310 3.75 18.08 -14.90
CA SER A 310 4.45 17.47 -16.06
C SER A 310 5.92 17.07 -15.86
N LEU A 311 6.22 15.76 -15.87
CA LEU A 311 7.61 15.25 -15.91
C LEU A 311 7.74 13.78 -16.40
N CYS A 312 8.84 13.47 -17.10
CA CYS A 312 9.21 12.14 -17.60
C CYS A 312 10.19 11.42 -16.67
N VAL A 313 10.07 10.11 -16.50
CA VAL A 313 10.99 9.25 -15.72
C VAL A 313 11.57 8.17 -16.62
N ALA A 314 12.89 7.99 -16.63
CA ALA A 314 13.58 6.87 -17.27
C ALA A 314 14.24 5.97 -16.20
N ALA A 315 14.10 4.64 -16.32
CA ALA A 315 14.83 3.64 -15.55
C ALA A 315 15.44 2.64 -16.54
N VAL A 316 16.71 2.25 -16.37
CA VAL A 316 17.44 1.33 -17.25
C VAL A 316 18.05 0.20 -16.41
N ALA A 317 17.88 -1.05 -16.83
CA ALA A 317 18.49 -2.22 -16.18
C ALA A 317 19.05 -3.23 -17.20
N ARG A 318 20.18 -3.88 -16.87
CA ARG A 318 20.76 -5.00 -17.66
C ARG A 318 19.98 -6.32 -17.43
N ARG A 319 20.05 -7.28 -18.37
CA ARG A 319 19.43 -8.63 -18.25
C ARG A 319 19.97 -9.42 -17.05
N GLU A 320 21.26 -9.26 -16.75
CA GLU A 320 21.89 -9.75 -15.53
C GLU A 320 21.59 -8.84 -14.34
N GLY A 321 21.23 -7.58 -14.55
CA GLY A 321 20.90 -6.61 -13.51
C GLY A 321 19.65 -6.99 -12.73
N ALA A 322 18.59 -7.46 -13.37
CA ALA A 322 17.40 -7.94 -12.65
C ALA A 322 17.66 -9.23 -11.86
N LYS A 323 18.41 -10.19 -12.42
CA LYS A 323 18.78 -11.46 -11.76
C LYS A 323 19.90 -11.30 -10.71
N MET A 324 20.83 -10.36 -10.90
CA MET A 324 21.85 -9.95 -9.93
C MET A 324 21.30 -8.99 -8.88
N LEU A 325 20.30 -8.16 -9.17
CA LEU A 325 19.62 -7.31 -8.17
C LEU A 325 19.03 -8.20 -7.08
N VAL A 326 18.52 -9.37 -7.46
CA VAL A 326 18.04 -10.36 -6.51
C VAL A 326 19.20 -11.17 -5.90
N ALA A 327 20.09 -11.75 -6.71
CA ALA A 327 21.18 -12.58 -6.18
C ALA A 327 22.18 -11.80 -5.31
N ARG A 328 22.34 -10.48 -5.50
CA ARG A 328 23.18 -9.56 -4.68
C ARG A 328 22.41 -8.89 -3.54
N ALA A 329 21.09 -8.75 -3.61
CA ALA A 329 20.26 -8.37 -2.46
C ALA A 329 20.34 -9.39 -1.31
N LEU A 330 20.87 -10.58 -1.58
CA LEU A 330 21.17 -11.58 -0.56
C LEU A 330 22.57 -11.44 0.07
N ASN A 331 23.44 -10.45 -0.29
CA ASN A 331 24.65 -10.20 0.52
C ASN A 331 25.45 -8.87 0.39
N ARG A 332 25.14 -7.88 -0.45
CA ARG A 332 25.86 -6.57 -0.43
C ARG A 332 24.97 -5.40 -0.88
N TYR A 333 24.38 -4.70 0.09
CA TYR A 333 23.40 -3.62 -0.12
C TYR A 333 23.97 -2.24 -0.49
N GLY A 334 25.30 -2.07 -0.54
CA GLY A 334 25.92 -0.76 -0.80
C GLY A 334 25.96 -0.30 -2.27
N ASP A 335 25.75 -1.21 -3.24
CA ASP A 335 26.04 -0.94 -4.66
C ASP A 335 24.79 -0.76 -5.55
N ILE A 336 23.57 -0.89 -5.01
CA ILE A 336 22.32 -0.80 -5.80
C ILE A 336 22.10 0.60 -6.38
N ASP A 337 22.44 1.66 -5.64
CA ASP A 337 22.36 3.05 -6.11
C ASP A 337 23.27 3.33 -7.33
N ARG A 338 24.26 2.47 -7.61
CA ARG A 338 25.16 2.63 -8.77
C ARG A 338 24.60 2.05 -10.07
N HIS A 339 23.54 1.24 -10.00
CA HIS A 339 23.02 0.48 -11.14
C HIS A 339 21.60 0.90 -11.56
N LEU A 340 21.02 1.89 -10.87
CA LEU A 340 19.72 2.48 -11.20
C LEU A 340 19.87 4.01 -11.21
N GLY A 341 19.79 4.61 -12.40
CA GLY A 341 19.75 6.06 -12.57
C GLY A 341 18.32 6.53 -12.78
N PHE A 342 17.85 7.46 -11.95
CA PHE A 342 16.60 8.19 -12.17
C PHE A 342 16.93 9.60 -12.62
N MET A 343 16.22 10.11 -13.63
CA MET A 343 16.47 11.45 -14.14
C MET A 343 15.18 12.17 -14.52
N ALA A 344 15.04 13.38 -13.98
CA ALA A 344 14.04 14.37 -14.39
C ALA A 344 14.56 15.12 -15.62
N LEU A 345 13.84 15.05 -16.73
CA LEU A 345 14.34 15.48 -18.06
C LEU A 345 13.74 16.80 -18.60
N THR A 346 12.98 17.55 -17.80
CA THR A 346 12.15 18.66 -18.33
C THR A 346 12.83 20.01 -18.48
N GLU A 347 14.02 20.23 -17.90
CA GLU A 347 14.79 21.48 -18.08
C GLU A 347 15.83 21.38 -19.21
N PHE A 348 15.90 20.24 -19.88
CA PHE A 348 16.94 19.93 -20.85
C PHE A 348 16.40 19.99 -22.28
N THR A 349 17.11 20.71 -23.14
CA THR A 349 16.99 20.61 -24.59
C THR A 349 17.17 19.15 -25.04
N ALA A 350 16.70 18.78 -26.25
CA ALA A 350 16.85 17.41 -26.76
C ALA A 350 18.33 16.93 -26.74
N SER A 351 19.25 17.84 -27.06
CA SER A 351 20.70 17.60 -27.02
C SER A 351 21.20 17.36 -25.58
N GLU A 352 20.71 18.12 -24.60
CA GLU A 352 21.07 17.93 -23.19
C GLU A 352 20.47 16.65 -22.61
N ARG A 353 19.25 16.27 -23.01
CA ARG A 353 18.66 14.98 -22.63
C ARG A 353 19.48 13.82 -23.18
N LYS A 354 19.90 13.89 -24.46
CA LYS A 354 20.76 12.88 -25.08
C LYS A 354 22.10 12.78 -24.36
N ARG A 355 22.72 13.92 -24.01
CA ARG A 355 23.97 13.99 -23.25
C ARG A 355 23.83 13.40 -21.85
N LYS A 356 22.79 13.76 -21.11
CA LYS A 356 22.54 13.26 -19.76
C LYS A 356 22.23 11.77 -19.73
N LEU A 357 21.40 11.28 -20.66
CA LEU A 357 21.14 9.85 -20.81
C LEU A 357 22.44 9.10 -21.11
N ARG A 358 23.29 9.65 -21.96
CA ARG A 358 24.63 9.12 -22.26
C ARG A 358 25.52 9.11 -21.02
N GLU A 359 25.57 10.18 -20.22
CA GLU A 359 26.30 10.22 -18.94
C GLU A 359 25.86 9.09 -18.00
N GLN A 360 24.55 8.85 -17.87
CA GLN A 360 24.04 7.77 -17.01
C GLN A 360 24.36 6.38 -17.56
N LEU A 361 24.30 6.19 -18.88
CA LEU A 361 24.69 4.93 -19.51
C LEU A 361 26.18 4.66 -19.33
N LEU A 362 27.03 5.67 -19.50
CA LEU A 362 28.46 5.58 -19.25
C LEU A 362 28.76 5.25 -17.79
N LEU A 363 28.04 5.89 -16.86
CA LEU A 363 28.15 5.62 -15.42
C LEU A 363 27.70 4.19 -15.08
N LEU A 364 26.63 3.69 -15.72
CA LEU A 364 26.18 2.30 -15.60
C LEU A 364 27.25 1.30 -16.08
N PHE A 365 28.04 1.67 -17.10
CA PHE A 365 29.12 0.87 -17.64
C PHE A 365 30.48 1.14 -16.97
N ASN A 366 30.53 2.03 -15.95
CA ASN A 366 31.74 2.50 -15.30
C ASN A 366 32.82 2.94 -16.30
N ALA A 367 32.41 3.73 -17.28
CA ALA A 367 33.26 4.25 -18.34
C ALA A 367 33.28 5.78 -18.34
N GLU A 368 34.43 6.37 -18.67
CA GLU A 368 34.53 7.83 -18.83
C GLU A 368 34.03 8.29 -20.20
N GLU A 369 33.48 9.51 -20.29
CA GLU A 369 32.92 10.06 -21.53
C GLU A 369 33.96 10.19 -22.65
N SER A 370 35.23 10.39 -22.29
CA SER A 370 36.38 10.42 -23.20
C SER A 370 36.79 9.06 -23.76
N GLU A 371 36.38 7.96 -23.12
CA GLU A 371 36.89 6.61 -23.42
C GLU A 371 35.98 5.83 -24.38
N MET A 372 34.75 6.29 -24.61
CA MET A 372 33.72 5.47 -25.24
C MET A 372 32.93 6.24 -26.29
N GLY A 373 33.32 6.13 -27.56
CA GLY A 373 32.57 6.70 -28.69
C GLY A 373 31.14 6.15 -28.82
N GLU A 374 30.27 6.84 -29.58
CA GLU A 374 28.86 6.42 -29.79
C GLU A 374 28.76 4.96 -30.27
N ALA A 375 29.55 4.55 -31.26
CA ALA A 375 29.54 3.18 -31.79
C ALA A 375 29.94 2.11 -30.75
N GLN A 376 30.79 2.47 -29.80
CA GLN A 376 31.27 1.54 -28.76
C GLN A 376 30.25 1.39 -27.63
N LEU A 377 29.60 2.49 -27.25
CA LEU A 377 28.44 2.49 -26.34
C LEU A 377 27.27 1.71 -26.94
N GLU A 378 27.01 1.90 -28.24
CA GLU A 378 25.97 1.19 -28.99
C GLU A 378 26.24 -0.32 -29.06
N ARG A 379 27.48 -0.71 -29.32
CA ARG A 379 27.91 -2.11 -29.28
C ARG A 379 27.72 -2.72 -27.89
N LEU A 380 28.14 -2.01 -26.83
CA LEU A 380 27.96 -2.46 -25.45
C LEU A 380 26.48 -2.61 -25.07
N LEU A 381 25.62 -1.70 -25.52
CA LEU A 381 24.17 -1.82 -25.35
C LEU A 381 23.63 -3.09 -26.03
N ARG A 382 24.00 -3.35 -27.28
CA ARG A 382 23.57 -4.57 -28.01
C ARG A 382 24.07 -5.86 -27.36
N GLU A 383 25.33 -5.86 -26.93
CA GLU A 383 25.99 -7.05 -26.38
C GLU A 383 25.55 -7.35 -24.94
N ASN A 384 25.23 -6.33 -24.15
CA ASN A 384 24.99 -6.47 -22.70
C ASN A 384 23.55 -6.18 -22.26
N VAL A 385 22.69 -5.66 -23.15
CA VAL A 385 21.32 -5.27 -22.83
C VAL A 385 20.37 -5.94 -23.81
N VAL A 386 19.93 -7.16 -23.45
CA VAL A 386 19.06 -7.99 -24.30
C VAL A 386 17.63 -7.46 -24.40
N ASN A 387 17.20 -6.61 -23.46
CA ASN A 387 15.97 -5.83 -23.51
C ASN A 387 16.18 -4.56 -22.65
N PRO A 388 16.53 -3.41 -23.22
CA PRO A 388 16.55 -2.17 -22.46
C PRO A 388 15.11 -1.86 -22.06
N VAL A 389 14.80 -1.92 -20.77
CA VAL A 389 13.63 -1.20 -20.27
C VAL A 389 14.03 0.27 -20.31
N MET A 390 13.36 1.05 -21.15
CA MET A 390 13.40 2.51 -21.10
C MET A 390 12.03 2.94 -20.63
N ALA A 391 11.98 3.72 -19.54
CA ALA A 391 10.74 4.37 -19.14
C ALA A 391 10.58 5.69 -19.92
N PHE A 392 9.36 5.95 -20.37
CA PHE A 392 9.03 7.03 -21.30
C PHE A 392 8.27 8.17 -20.62
N ALA A 393 8.20 9.29 -21.33
CA ALA A 393 7.38 10.45 -21.01
C ALA A 393 5.88 10.11 -20.89
N TYR A 394 5.24 10.57 -19.82
CA TYR A 394 3.79 10.68 -19.73
C TYR A 394 3.42 12.17 -19.82
N ASP A 395 2.85 12.60 -20.96
CA ASP A 395 2.09 13.86 -21.06
C ASP A 395 0.61 13.50 -20.97
N PRO A 396 -0.12 13.93 -19.92
CA PRO A 396 -1.52 13.58 -19.74
C PRO A 396 -2.45 14.13 -20.83
N ARG A 397 -1.97 15.03 -21.71
CA ARG A 397 -2.74 15.63 -22.81
C ARG A 397 -2.65 14.85 -24.11
N ILE A 398 -1.78 13.83 -24.19
CA ILE A 398 -1.58 13.03 -25.41
C ILE A 398 -2.13 11.63 -25.18
N ASN A 399 -2.88 11.10 -26.15
CA ASN A 399 -3.41 9.74 -26.08
C ASN A 399 -2.25 8.73 -25.98
N PRO A 400 -2.23 7.84 -24.96
CA PRO A 400 -1.16 6.86 -24.77
C PRO A 400 -0.91 5.98 -26.01
N ARG A 401 -1.94 5.70 -26.81
CA ARG A 401 -1.79 4.96 -28.07
C ARG A 401 -1.01 5.73 -29.14
N ASP A 402 -1.16 7.05 -29.20
CA ASP A 402 -0.49 7.89 -30.19
C ASP A 402 0.98 8.13 -29.79
N VAL A 403 1.27 8.21 -28.49
CA VAL A 403 2.63 8.17 -27.96
C VAL A 403 3.28 6.83 -28.33
N VAL A 404 2.66 5.70 -27.99
CA VAL A 404 3.18 4.36 -28.34
C VAL A 404 3.36 4.18 -29.85
N ALA A 405 2.46 4.72 -30.69
CA ALA A 405 2.59 4.67 -32.15
C ALA A 405 3.72 5.56 -32.69
N SER A 406 3.93 6.75 -32.12
CA SER A 406 5.05 7.64 -32.50
C SER A 406 6.42 7.09 -32.09
N TYR A 407 6.48 6.30 -31.01
CA TYR A 407 7.70 5.67 -30.49
C TYR A 407 7.87 4.19 -30.87
N ALA A 408 6.90 3.57 -31.53
CA ALA A 408 7.10 2.29 -32.24
C ALA A 408 8.18 2.43 -33.34
N ASN A 409 8.37 3.66 -33.86
CA ASN A 409 9.49 4.03 -34.72
C ASN A 409 10.84 4.18 -33.97
N VAL A 410 10.86 4.17 -32.63
CA VAL A 410 12.07 4.30 -31.79
C VAL A 410 12.67 2.95 -31.39
N HIS A 411 12.10 1.84 -31.86
CA HIS A 411 12.87 0.60 -32.07
C HIS A 411 14.06 0.81 -33.04
N ALA A 412 14.13 1.94 -33.75
CA ALA A 412 15.23 2.36 -34.62
C ALA A 412 16.22 3.34 -33.94
N LEU A 413 16.74 2.99 -32.77
CA LEU A 413 17.97 3.59 -32.26
C LEU A 413 19.13 2.58 -32.20
N LEU A 414 19.11 1.63 -33.15
CA LEU A 414 20.27 0.88 -33.57
C LEU A 414 20.25 0.78 -35.11
N LEU A 415 21.31 1.29 -35.73
CA LEU A 415 21.65 1.31 -37.17
C LEU A 415 21.14 2.50 -38.02
N LEU A 416 22.11 3.32 -38.43
CA LEU A 416 22.06 4.34 -39.47
C LEU A 416 21.76 3.71 -40.85
N ASP A 417 20.87 4.33 -41.64
CA ASP A 417 21.09 4.89 -42.98
C ASP A 417 19.73 5.08 -43.70
N GLU A 418 19.59 6.19 -44.43
CA GLU A 418 18.34 6.76 -44.94
C GLU A 418 17.86 6.09 -46.25
N HIS A 419 18.53 5.03 -46.73
CA HIS A 419 18.41 4.54 -48.10
C HIS A 419 18.26 3.01 -48.31
N ALA A 420 17.76 2.22 -47.35
CA ALA A 420 17.54 0.78 -47.56
C ALA A 420 16.07 0.41 -47.92
N PRO A 421 15.80 -0.50 -48.89
CA PRO A 421 14.44 -0.76 -49.39
C PRO A 421 13.61 -1.75 -48.53
N THR A 422 12.30 -1.56 -48.60
CA THR A 422 11.22 -2.03 -47.69
C THR A 422 10.85 -3.53 -47.72
N GLU A 423 11.67 -4.44 -48.24
CA GLU A 423 11.21 -5.82 -48.52
C GLU A 423 11.41 -6.87 -47.41
N LEU A 424 11.90 -6.52 -46.21
CA LEU A 424 12.30 -7.52 -45.20
C LEU A 424 11.44 -7.59 -43.91
N LEU A 425 10.20 -7.10 -43.93
CA LEU A 425 9.33 -7.05 -42.74
C LEU A 425 8.25 -8.14 -42.64
N ARG A 426 8.30 -9.23 -43.42
CA ARG A 426 7.23 -10.26 -43.41
C ARG A 426 7.61 -11.69 -43.05
N SER A 427 8.81 -11.97 -42.57
CA SER A 427 9.10 -13.32 -42.08
C SER A 427 9.98 -13.30 -40.84
N ARG A 428 9.63 -14.15 -39.86
CA ARG A 428 10.37 -14.50 -38.63
C ARG A 428 10.00 -13.76 -37.35
N TYR A 429 8.77 -14.01 -36.87
CA TYR A 429 8.52 -14.21 -35.45
C TYR A 429 7.44 -15.30 -35.28
N PRO A 430 7.78 -16.53 -34.86
CA PRO A 430 6.81 -17.38 -34.21
C PRO A 430 6.69 -16.94 -32.74
N VAL A 431 5.47 -16.59 -32.34
CA VAL A 431 5.10 -16.35 -30.95
C VAL A 431 5.18 -17.69 -30.20
N SER A 432 6.05 -17.74 -29.18
CA SER A 432 6.15 -18.71 -28.07
C SER A 432 6.05 -20.21 -28.38
N GLN A 433 7.15 -20.94 -28.18
CA GLN A 433 7.11 -22.31 -27.67
C GLN A 433 7.70 -22.36 -26.24
N PRO A 434 7.13 -23.15 -25.32
CA PRO A 434 7.61 -23.30 -23.96
C PRO A 434 8.94 -24.06 -23.93
N TYR A 435 9.79 -23.72 -22.96
CA TYR A 435 11.13 -24.24 -22.71
C TYR A 435 11.25 -25.76 -22.96
N LYS A 436 12.14 -26.12 -23.89
CA LYS A 436 12.74 -27.45 -23.99
C LYS A 436 14.26 -27.30 -23.96
N ASP A 437 14.84 -27.29 -22.77
CA ASP A 437 16.26 -27.60 -22.60
C ASP A 437 16.40 -28.53 -21.39
N ALA A 438 16.11 -29.81 -21.63
CA ALA A 438 16.26 -30.89 -20.66
C ALA A 438 17.73 -31.19 -20.29
N ASP A 439 18.68 -30.60 -21.01
CA ASP A 439 20.11 -30.84 -20.83
C ASP A 439 20.74 -29.96 -19.73
N GLU A 440 20.18 -28.76 -19.47
CA GLU A 440 20.64 -27.91 -18.35
C GLU A 440 20.15 -28.45 -16.99
N GLU A 441 18.93 -28.97 -16.94
CA GLU A 441 18.36 -29.56 -15.72
C GLU A 441 19.13 -30.81 -15.28
N LYS A 442 19.57 -31.64 -16.25
CA LYS A 442 20.41 -32.81 -16.00
C LYS A 442 21.80 -32.45 -15.47
N SER A 443 22.42 -31.39 -16.00
CA SER A 443 23.74 -30.91 -15.54
C SER A 443 23.70 -30.43 -14.07
N VAL A 444 22.62 -29.74 -13.69
CA VAL A 444 22.41 -29.27 -12.32
C VAL A 444 22.11 -30.45 -11.38
N PHE A 445 21.30 -31.42 -11.82
CA PHE A 445 20.97 -32.61 -11.03
C PHE A 445 22.18 -33.51 -10.78
N ASP A 446 23.02 -33.71 -11.80
CA ASP A 446 24.25 -34.50 -11.71
C ASP A 446 25.28 -33.80 -10.79
N SER A 447 25.38 -32.47 -10.86
CA SER A 447 26.25 -31.68 -9.98
C SER A 447 25.81 -31.71 -8.50
N LEU A 448 24.49 -31.72 -8.24
CA LEU A 448 23.93 -31.83 -6.89
C LEU A 448 24.09 -33.24 -6.30
N ASN A 449 23.96 -34.29 -7.13
CA ASN A 449 24.21 -35.66 -6.70
C ASN A 449 25.70 -35.92 -6.40
N ASP A 450 26.60 -35.35 -7.19
CA ASP A 450 28.04 -35.46 -6.95
C ASP A 450 28.46 -34.72 -5.66
N ALA A 451 27.85 -33.57 -5.37
CA ALA A 451 28.03 -32.85 -4.10
C ALA A 451 27.50 -33.64 -2.89
N ARG A 452 26.33 -34.30 -3.02
CA ARG A 452 25.77 -35.18 -1.97
C ARG A 452 26.63 -36.42 -1.71
N LEU A 453 27.20 -37.02 -2.75
CA LEU A 453 28.10 -38.17 -2.63
C LEU A 453 29.42 -37.80 -1.96
N ARG A 454 29.94 -36.59 -2.20
CA ARG A 454 31.15 -36.08 -1.52
C ARG A 454 30.92 -35.79 -0.03
N LEU A 455 29.73 -35.33 0.35
CA LEU A 455 29.35 -35.10 1.75
C LEU A 455 29.16 -36.39 2.55
N ARG A 456 28.82 -37.52 1.91
CA ARG A 456 28.68 -38.83 2.56
C ARG A 456 29.99 -39.62 2.71
N ARG A 457 31.10 -39.13 2.14
CA ARG A 457 32.41 -39.82 2.13
C ARG A 457 33.48 -39.17 3.01
N LYS A 458 33.13 -38.21 3.86
CA LYS A 458 34.03 -37.79 4.95
C LYS A 458 33.76 -38.69 6.17
N PRO A 459 34.77 -39.42 6.69
CA PRO A 459 34.60 -40.33 7.82
C PRO A 459 34.22 -39.61 9.11
#